data_AF-A0AA91A6I8-F1
#
_entry.id   AF-A0AA91A6I8-F1
#
_cell.length_a   1.000
_cell.length_b   1.000
_cell.length_c   1.000
_cell.angle_alpha   90.00
_cell.angle_beta   90.00
_cell.angle_gamma   90.00
#
_symmetry.space_group_name_H-M   'P 1'
#
loop_
_entity.id
_entity.type
_entity.pdbx_description
1 polymer ?
#
loop_
_entity_poly.entity_id
_entity_poly.type
_entity_poly.pdbx_seq_one_letter_code
_entity_poly.pdbx_strand_id
1 'polypeptide(L)'
;MRIDKQITICKLGTEMKIYPESKNEIGLWIAHPPCFVISANDLYGVENIVKNAIRYSNSGEFANEDSAKLVLREFRLKSWNVLYKTYKIISFSLTSE
;
A
#
# COMPACT_ATOMS: atom_id res chain seq x y z
N MET A 1 15.99 -8.85 11.03
CA MET A 1 15.39 -8.64 9.69
C MET A 1 15.05 -7.17 9.52
N ARG A 2 15.76 -6.49 8.63
CA ARG A 2 15.47 -5.10 8.26
C ARG A 2 14.48 -5.14 7.10
N ILE A 3 13.32 -4.49 7.25
CA ILE A 3 12.40 -4.30 6.13
C ILE A 3 12.95 -3.17 5.25
N ASP A 4 13.12 -3.45 3.96
CA ASP A 4 13.64 -2.51 2.98
C ASP A 4 12.54 -1.92 2.10
N LYS A 5 11.52 -2.73 1.79
CA LYS A 5 10.34 -2.33 1.01
C LYS A 5 9.08 -2.91 1.66
N GLN A 6 7.99 -2.17 1.59
CA GLN A 6 6.69 -2.60 2.09
C GLN A 6 5.58 -2.05 1.19
N ILE A 7 4.56 -2.86 0.97
CA ILE A 7 3.32 -2.46 0.34
C ILE A 7 2.15 -2.94 1.19
N THR A 8 1.04 -2.21 1.13
CA THR A 8 -0.24 -2.62 1.69
C THR A 8 -1.23 -2.91 0.56
N ILE A 9 -1.89 -4.07 0.65
CA ILE A 9 -2.94 -4.50 -0.26
C ILE A 9 -4.28 -4.46 0.47
N CYS A 10 -5.21 -3.67 -0.07
CA CYS A 10 -6.59 -3.58 0.38
C CYS A 10 -7.49 -4.33 -0.59
N LYS A 11 -8.06 -5.48 -0.16
CA LYS A 11 -8.90 -6.32 -0.99
C LYS A 11 -10.38 -6.22 -0.61
N LEU A 12 -11.26 -6.05 -1.60
CA LEU A 12 -12.71 -6.09 -1.47
C LEU A 12 -13.32 -6.88 -2.63
N GLY A 13 -13.95 -8.02 -2.33
CA GLY A 13 -14.46 -8.92 -3.39
C GLY A 13 -13.33 -9.36 -4.32
N THR A 14 -13.45 -9.11 -5.62
CA THR A 14 -12.41 -9.36 -6.62
C THR A 14 -11.50 -8.17 -6.88
N GLU A 15 -11.74 -6.99 -6.28
CA GLU A 15 -10.87 -5.82 -6.45
C GLU A 15 -9.75 -5.83 -5.41
N MET A 16 -8.54 -5.48 -5.83
CA MET A 16 -7.40 -5.19 -4.98
C MET A 16 -6.86 -3.80 -5.29
N LYS A 17 -6.68 -3.00 -4.24
CA LYS A 17 -5.96 -1.73 -4.30
C LYS A 17 -4.65 -1.88 -3.56
N ILE A 18 -3.54 -1.51 -4.19
CA ILE A 18 -2.20 -1.72 -3.69
C ILE A 18 -1.53 -0.36 -3.53
N TYR A 19 -1.02 -0.11 -2.33
CA TYR A 19 -0.33 1.12 -1.97
C TYR A 19 1.12 0.82 -1.60
N PRO A 20 2.11 1.54 -2.16
CA PRO A 20 3.44 1.54 -1.61
C PRO A 20 3.45 2.16 -0.21
N GLU A 21 4.37 1.68 0.63
CA GLU A 21 4.68 2.32 1.91
C GLU A 21 6.12 2.82 1.90
N SER A 22 6.32 3.99 2.50
CA SER A 22 7.65 4.55 2.73
C SER A 22 7.81 4.96 4.19
N LYS A 23 9.06 4.95 4.67
CA LYS A 23 9.39 5.40 6.01
C LYS A 23 9.30 6.92 6.10
N ASN A 24 8.61 7.40 7.12
CA ASN A 24 8.67 8.82 7.50
C ASN A 24 9.95 9.13 8.30
N GLU A 25 10.08 10.39 8.76
CA GLU A 25 11.26 10.89 9.48
C GLU A 25 11.59 10.11 10.76
N ILE A 26 10.58 9.53 11.42
CA ILE A 26 10.73 8.73 12.64
C ILE A 26 10.80 7.22 12.36
N GLY A 27 10.85 6.82 11.08
CA GLY A 27 11.03 5.44 10.65
C GLY A 27 9.76 4.58 10.60
N LEU A 28 8.57 5.17 10.74
CA LEU A 28 7.29 4.47 10.59
C LEU A 28 6.92 4.32 9.11
N TRP A 29 6.38 3.16 8.76
CA TRP A 29 5.86 2.91 7.41
C TRP A 29 4.50 3.56 7.22
N ILE A 30 4.40 4.37 6.18
CA ILE A 30 3.20 5.13 5.85
C ILE A 30 2.82 4.82 4.41
N ALA A 31 1.58 4.35 4.20
CA ALA A 31 1.02 4.16 2.87
C ALA A 31 0.80 5.51 2.16
N HIS A 32 1.16 5.56 0.88
CA HIS A 32 1.05 6.77 0.08
C HIS A 32 0.65 6.45 -1.37
N PRO A 33 0.10 7.42 -2.12
CA PRO A 33 -0.06 7.30 -3.57
C PRO A 33 1.30 7.09 -4.28
N PRO A 34 1.33 6.48 -5.47
CA PRO A 34 0.18 6.10 -6.30
C PRO A 34 -0.55 4.85 -5.81
N CYS A 35 -1.85 4.77 -6.12
CA CYS A 35 -2.65 3.56 -5.94
C CYS A 35 -2.67 2.72 -7.21
N PHE A 36 -2.43 1.42 -7.08
CA PHE A 36 -2.60 0.47 -8.17
C PHE A 36 -3.85 -0.36 -7.95
N VAL A 37 -4.72 -0.43 -8.95
CA VAL A 37 -5.99 -1.18 -8.87
C VAL A 37 -5.94 -2.36 -9.84
N ILE A 38 -6.27 -3.54 -9.36
CA ILE A 38 -6.24 -4.78 -10.14
C ILE A 38 -7.35 -5.73 -9.70
N SER A 39 -7.82 -6.58 -10.62
CA SER A 39 -8.68 -7.70 -10.26
C SER A 39 -7.85 -8.84 -9.67
N ALA A 40 -8.26 -9.41 -8.54
CA ALA A 40 -7.68 -10.60 -7.93
C ALA A 40 -7.72 -11.84 -8.85
N ASN A 41 -8.54 -11.83 -9.89
CA ASN A 41 -8.63 -12.91 -10.87
C ASN A 41 -7.57 -12.79 -11.99
N ASP A 42 -6.91 -11.63 -12.13
CA ASP A 42 -5.85 -11.41 -13.11
C ASP A 42 -4.48 -11.72 -12.51
N LEU A 43 -4.15 -13.01 -12.37
CA LEU A 43 -2.92 -13.46 -11.71
C LEU A 43 -1.65 -12.89 -12.35
N TYR A 44 -1.61 -12.79 -13.69
CA TYR A 44 -0.45 -12.24 -14.41
C TYR A 44 -0.33 -10.72 -14.19
N GLY A 45 -1.44 -10.00 -14.19
CA GLY A 45 -1.48 -8.57 -13.87
C GLY A 45 -1.06 -8.27 -12.44
N VAL A 46 -1.46 -9.12 -11.48
CA VAL A 46 -1.13 -8.97 -10.06
C VAL A 46 0.38 -8.98 -9.82
N GLU A 47 1.13 -9.92 -10.42
CA GLU A 47 2.58 -9.99 -10.23
C GLU A 47 3.28 -8.71 -10.71
N ASN A 48 2.91 -8.23 -11.89
CA ASN A 48 3.50 -7.01 -12.46
C ASN A 48 3.17 -5.78 -11.61
N ILE A 49 1.92 -5.65 -11.15
CA ILE A 49 1.49 -4.53 -10.33
C ILE A 49 2.15 -4.55 -8.95
N VAL A 50 2.29 -5.72 -8.32
CA VAL A 50 3.01 -5.87 -7.05
C VAL A 50 4.47 -5.45 -7.22
N LYS A 51 5.15 -5.90 -8.29
CA LYS A 51 6.52 -5.48 -8.62
C LYS A 51 6.62 -3.97 -8.79
N ASN A 52 5.65 -3.36 -9.48
CA ASN A 52 5.61 -1.91 -9.65
C ASN A 52 5.39 -1.18 -8.34
N ALA A 53 4.41 -1.58 -7.52
CA ALA A 53 4.16 -0.98 -6.21
C ALA A 53 5.39 -1.06 -5.29
N ILE A 54 6.11 -2.19 -5.30
CA ILE A 54 7.36 -2.37 -4.54
C ILE A 54 8.44 -1.37 -4.98
N ARG A 55 8.52 -1.01 -6.28
CA ARG A 55 9.49 -0.02 -6.77
C ARG A 55 9.23 1.38 -6.21
N TYR A 56 7.97 1.72 -5.95
CA TYR A 56 7.58 3.00 -5.34
C TYR A 56 7.76 3.04 -3.82
N SER A 57 7.77 1.87 -3.15
CA SER A 57 8.08 1.81 -1.71
C SER A 57 9.50 2.31 -1.45
N ASN A 58 9.69 3.18 -0.45
CA ASN A 58 10.98 3.80 -0.12
C ASN A 58 11.77 4.26 -1.37
N SER A 59 11.09 4.90 -2.32
CA SER A 59 11.71 5.40 -3.57
C SER A 59 12.33 6.80 -3.40
N GLY A 60 12.24 7.39 -2.21
CA GLY A 60 12.59 8.78 -1.94
C GLY A 60 11.38 9.71 -1.87
N GLU A 61 10.16 9.21 -2.11
CA GLU A 61 8.93 9.94 -1.81
C GLU A 61 8.76 10.13 -0.30
N PHE A 62 8.48 11.37 0.10
CA PHE A 62 8.23 11.70 1.50
C PHE A 62 6.83 11.25 1.90
N ALA A 63 6.75 10.19 2.70
CA ALA A 63 5.49 9.71 3.24
C ALA A 63 5.26 10.30 4.64
N ASN A 64 4.19 11.06 4.79
CA ASN A 64 3.81 11.70 6.04
C ASN A 64 2.30 11.53 6.31
N GLU A 65 1.80 12.19 7.35
CA GLU A 65 0.38 12.10 7.72
C GLU A 65 -0.55 12.59 6.60
N ASP A 66 -0.12 13.55 5.77
CA ASP A 66 -0.91 14.04 4.65
C ASP A 66 -0.98 12.99 3.53
N SER A 67 0.13 12.31 3.23
CA SER A 67 0.14 11.17 2.31
C SER A 67 -0.82 10.08 2.78
N ALA A 68 -0.83 9.80 4.09
CA ALA A 68 -1.75 8.84 4.69
C ALA A 68 -3.23 9.27 4.55
N LYS A 69 -3.51 10.57 4.73
CA LYS A 69 -4.87 11.14 4.52
C LYS A 69 -5.29 11.07 3.04
N LEU A 70 -4.36 11.22 2.10
CA LEU A 70 -4.66 11.05 0.67
C LEU A 70 -5.15 9.64 0.36
N VAL A 71 -4.55 8.61 0.96
CA VAL A 71 -5.02 7.22 0.82
C VAL A 71 -6.50 7.11 1.24
N LEU A 72 -6.85 7.57 2.46
CA LEU A 72 -8.25 7.54 2.91
C LEU A 72 -9.19 8.33 1.99
N ARG A 73 -8.73 9.46 1.45
CA ARG A 73 -9.49 10.28 0.51
C ARG A 73 -9.74 9.55 -0.82
N GLU A 74 -8.76 8.83 -1.35
CA GLU A 74 -8.94 8.02 -2.56
C GLU A 74 -9.96 6.89 -2.37
N PHE A 75 -10.01 6.30 -1.17
CA PHE A 75 -11.07 5.36 -0.80
C PHE A 75 -12.42 6.02 -0.50
N ARG A 76 -12.48 7.37 -0.41
CA ARG A 76 -13.64 8.14 0.06
C ARG A 76 -14.10 7.71 1.47
N LEU A 77 -13.13 7.37 2.33
CA LEU A 77 -13.38 6.93 3.71
C LEU A 77 -13.05 8.02 4.72
N LYS A 78 -13.77 8.01 5.84
CA LYS A 78 -13.59 9.00 6.93
C LYS A 78 -12.53 8.61 7.94
N SER A 79 -12.14 7.33 8.03
CA SER A 79 -11.13 6.87 8.98
C SER A 79 -10.55 5.50 8.60
N TRP A 80 -9.36 5.22 9.13
CA TRP A 80 -8.69 3.92 9.02
C TRP A 80 -9.52 2.77 9.58
N ASN A 81 -10.28 3.00 10.67
CA ASN A 81 -11.14 1.98 11.25
C ASN A 81 -12.21 1.49 10.27
N VAL A 82 -12.78 2.40 9.46
CA VAL A 82 -13.75 2.01 8.41
C VAL A 82 -13.05 1.20 7.32
N LEU A 83 -11.83 1.58 6.93
CA LEU A 83 -11.01 0.84 5.98
C LEU A 83 -10.76 -0.60 6.45
N TYR A 84 -10.27 -0.78 7.68
CA TYR A 84 -9.97 -2.11 8.25
C TYR A 84 -11.21 -3.00 8.42
N LYS A 85 -12.39 -2.43 8.63
CA LYS A 85 -13.65 -3.19 8.70
C LYS A 85 -14.23 -3.56 7.33
N THR A 86 -13.90 -2.78 6.30
CA THR A 86 -14.48 -2.94 4.96
C THR A 86 -13.60 -3.81 4.06
N TYR A 87 -12.28 -3.65 4.16
CA TYR A 87 -11.30 -4.31 3.30
C TYR A 87 -10.52 -5.36 4.09
N LYS A 88 -10.19 -6.47 3.41
CA LYS A 88 -9.14 -7.36 3.92
C LYS A 88 -7.79 -6.70 3.63
N ILE A 89 -7.02 -6.44 4.69
CA ILE A 89 -5.70 -5.81 4.59
C ILE A 89 -4.60 -6.87 4.65
N ILE A 90 -3.66 -6.77 3.71
CA ILE A 90 -2.48 -7.65 3.64
C ILE A 90 -1.26 -6.76 3.48
N SER A 91 -0.31 -6.86 4.42
CA SER A 91 0.98 -6.21 4.30
C SER A 91 1.99 -7.18 3.70
N PHE A 92 2.72 -6.74 2.69
CA PHE A 92 3.79 -7.50 2.06
C PHE A 92 5.09 -6.74 2.20
N SER A 93 6.07 -7.38 2.83
CA SER A 93 7.35 -6.76 3.19
C SER A 93 8.50 -7.55 2.54
N LEU A 94 9.43 -6.84 1.91
CA LEU A 94 10.71 -7.39 1.48
C LEU A 94 11.78 -7.02 2.48
N THR A 95 12.57 -8.01 2.87
CA THR A 95 13.67 -7.87 3.81
C THR A 95 14.99 -8.28 3.17
N SER A 96 16.04 -7.54 3.45
CA SER A 96 17.41 -8.05 3.32
C SER A 96 17.69 -9.11 4.38
N GLU A 97 18.51 -10.09 4.01
CA GLU A 97 19.14 -11.04 4.94
C GLU A 97 20.06 -10.31 5.92
#